data_AF-A0A8C5D865-F1
#
_entry.id   AF-A0A8C5D865-F1
#
_cell.length_a   1.000
_cell.length_b   1.000
_cell.length_c   1.000
_cell.angle_alpha   90.00
_cell.angle_beta   90.00
_cell.angle_gamma   90.00
#
_symmetry.space_group_name_H-M   'P 1'
#
loop_
_entity.id
_entity.type
_entity.pdbx_description
1 polymer ?
#
loop_
_entity_poly.entity_id
_entity_poly.type
_entity_poly.pdbx_seq_one_letter_code
_entity_poly.pdbx_strand_id
1 'polypeptide(L)' 'HQTPPPHVCSLTSDPGPCRAAFTMFYYNVQTHSCVPFIYGGCRGNDNRFDTEEECLTRCHGNGNTHTHTQRLNY' A
#
# COMPACT_ATOMS: atom_id res chain seq x y z
N HIS A 1 -4.44 -20.87 -1.74
CA HIS A 1 -3.27 -20.33 -1.03
C HIS A 1 -3.26 -18.83 -1.20
N GLN A 2 -3.49 -18.05 -0.14
CA GLN A 2 -3.41 -16.59 -0.19
C GLN A 2 -1.93 -16.20 -0.34
N THR A 3 -1.61 -15.39 -1.33
CA THR A 3 -0.29 -14.78 -1.47
C THR A 3 -0.08 -13.80 -0.30
N PRO A 4 1.08 -13.84 0.39
CA PRO A 4 1.36 -12.87 1.43
C PRO A 4 1.35 -11.45 0.84
N PRO A 5 0.81 -10.46 1.57
CA PRO A 5 0.78 -9.09 1.09
C PRO A 5 2.20 -8.59 0.80
N PRO A 6 2.38 -7.65 -0.16
CA PRO A 6 3.67 -7.08 -0.48
C PRO A 6 4.39 -6.56 0.78
N HIS A 7 5.72 -6.71 0.86
CA HIS A 7 6.52 -6.25 2.02
C HIS A 7 6.25 -4.78 2.39
N VAL A 8 6.04 -3.91 1.39
CA VAL A 8 5.67 -2.51 1.58
C VAL A 8 4.47 -2.34 2.53
N CYS A 9 3.48 -3.23 2.45
CA CYS A 9 2.27 -3.18 3.27
C CYS A 9 2.52 -3.56 4.74
N SER A 10 3.69 -4.13 5.06
CA SER A 10 4.06 -4.48 6.44
C SER A 10 4.87 -3.40 7.16
N LEU A 11 5.29 -2.34 6.45
CA LEU A 11 6.03 -1.23 7.03
C LEU A 11 5.10 -0.32 7.85
N THR A 12 5.65 0.39 8.83
CA THR A 12 4.91 1.46 9.54
C THR A 12 4.81 2.71 8.66
N SER A 13 3.92 3.64 8.98
CA SER A 13 4.01 4.98 8.41
C SER A 13 5.33 5.66 8.81
N ASP A 14 5.90 6.44 7.89
CA ASP A 14 7.12 7.22 8.11
C ASP A 14 6.95 8.63 7.52
N PRO A 15 6.80 9.67 8.37
CA PRO A 15 6.70 11.05 7.93
C PRO A 15 7.96 11.58 7.22
N GLY A 16 9.12 10.94 7.43
CA GLY A 16 10.40 11.48 7.00
C GLY A 16 10.83 12.74 7.78
N PRO A 17 12.01 13.31 7.48
CA PRO A 17 12.58 14.41 8.25
C PRO A 17 12.10 15.81 7.81
N CYS A 18 11.45 15.92 6.65
CA CYS A 18 10.93 17.20 6.17
C CYS A 18 9.64 17.61 6.91
N ARG A 19 9.25 18.89 6.80
CA ARG A 19 8.17 19.50 7.62
C ARG A 19 7.01 20.07 6.82
N ALA A 20 6.85 19.66 5.56
CA ALA A 20 5.61 19.91 4.84
C ALA A 20 4.48 19.05 5.43
N ALA A 21 3.23 19.31 5.04
CA ALA A 21 2.07 18.58 5.54
C ALA A 21 1.27 18.02 4.35
N PHE A 22 1.68 16.87 3.86
CA PHE A 22 0.94 16.15 2.81
C PHE A 22 0.11 15.04 3.45
N THR A 23 -1.21 15.09 3.28
CA THR A 23 -2.09 13.98 3.65
C THR A 23 -1.87 12.82 2.68
N MET A 24 -1.43 11.69 3.21
CA MET A 24 -1.18 10.45 2.47
C MET A 24 -1.82 9.28 3.20
N PHE A 25 -1.90 8.11 2.59
CA PHE A 25 -2.46 6.89 3.19
C PHE A 25 -1.39 5.83 3.39
N TYR A 26 -1.43 5.11 4.51
CA TYR A 26 -0.61 3.93 4.74
C TYR A 26 -1.49 2.74 5.14
N TYR A 27 -1.04 1.52 4.82
CA TYR A 27 -1.72 0.31 5.24
C TYR A 27 -1.37 -0.04 6.68
N ASN A 28 -2.38 -0.13 7.53
CA ASN A 28 -2.27 -0.59 8.90
C ASN A 28 -2.61 -2.09 8.97
N VAL A 29 -1.57 -2.90 9.15
CA VAL A 29 -1.70 -4.36 9.27
C VAL A 29 -2.48 -4.83 10.50
N GLN A 30 -2.62 -4.00 11.54
CA GLN A 30 -3.38 -4.38 12.74
C GLN A 30 -4.88 -4.25 12.51
N THR A 31 -5.29 -3.24 11.75
CA THR A 31 -6.71 -2.96 11.43
C THR A 31 -7.11 -3.46 10.06
N HIS A 32 -6.16 -3.97 9.28
CA HIS A 32 -6.33 -4.40 7.89
C HIS A 32 -6.92 -3.29 7.00
N SER A 33 -6.61 -2.02 7.31
CA SER A 33 -7.20 -0.87 6.64
C SER A 33 -6.15 0.15 6.22
N CYS A 34 -6.50 0.98 5.24
CA CYS A 34 -5.70 2.12 4.84
C CYS A 34 -6.13 3.35 5.63
N VAL A 35 -5.19 4.02 6.30
CA VAL A 35 -5.49 5.15 7.18
C VAL A 35 -4.64 6.37 6.81
N PRO A 36 -5.18 7.59 6.94
CA PRO A 36 -4.45 8.80 6.59
C PRO A 36 -3.34 9.11 7.60
N PHE A 37 -2.23 9.67 7.13
CA PHE A 37 -1.14 10.21 7.93
C PHE A 37 -0.52 11.44 7.25
N ILE A 38 0.30 12.19 8.00
CA ILE A 38 1.03 13.34 7.48
C ILE A 38 2.43 12.93 7.03
N TYR A 39 2.72 13.11 5.74
CA TYR A 39 4.04 12.96 5.16
C TYR A 39 4.74 14.32 5.07
N GLY A 40 5.99 14.36 5.54
CA GLY A 40 6.83 15.55 5.61
C GLY A 40 7.33 16.07 4.27
N GLY A 41 7.18 15.30 3.18
CA GLY A 41 7.56 15.69 1.82
C GLY A 41 8.93 15.20 1.36
N CYS A 42 9.71 14.51 2.19
CA CYS A 42 10.93 13.86 1.73
C CYS A 42 11.25 12.58 2.52
N ARG A 43 11.94 11.64 1.87
CA ARG A 43 12.31 10.31 2.41
C ARG A 43 11.08 9.53 2.87
N GLY A 44 11.09 9.00 4.09
CA GLY A 44 10.09 8.05 4.55
C GLY A 44 10.30 6.66 3.97
N ASN A 45 9.22 5.90 3.85
CA ASN A 45 9.19 4.60 3.21
C ASN A 45 8.02 4.48 2.21
N ASP A 46 7.90 3.31 1.59
CA ASP A 46 6.97 3.08 0.49
C ASP A 46 5.54 2.76 0.94
N ASN A 47 5.27 2.59 2.24
CA ASN A 47 3.90 2.45 2.76
C ASN A 47 3.23 3.82 2.82
N ARG A 48 3.10 4.44 1.64
CA ARG A 48 2.60 5.80 1.44
C ARG A 48 1.99 5.89 0.05
N PHE A 49 0.69 6.09 0.01
CA PHE A 49 -0.13 6.13 -1.19
C PHE A 49 -0.92 7.45 -1.23
N ASP A 50 -1.23 7.92 -2.43
CA ASP A 50 -1.93 9.21 -2.61
C ASP A 50 -3.42 9.09 -2.23
N THR A 51 -3.99 7.88 -2.36
CA THR A 51 -5.40 7.62 -2.08
C THR A 51 -5.61 6.35 -1.27
N GLU A 52 -6.73 6.28 -0.56
CA GLU A 52 -7.15 5.07 0.16
C GLU A 52 -7.34 3.88 -0.78
N GLU A 53 -7.91 4.11 -1.97
CA GLU A 53 -8.13 3.08 -3.00
C GLU A 53 -6.83 2.47 -3.51
N GLU A 54 -5.81 3.29 -3.78
CA GLU A 54 -4.49 2.81 -4.20
C GLU A 54 -3.86 1.92 -3.11
N CYS A 55 -3.92 2.38 -1.87
CA CYS A 55 -3.43 1.65 -0.72
C CYS A 55 -4.15 0.29 -0.56
N LEU A 56 -5.49 0.27 -0.64
CA LEU A 56 -6.28 -0.95 -0.50
C LEU A 56 -6.03 -1.89 -1.69
N THR A 57 -5.96 -1.38 -2.90
CA THR A 57 -5.66 -2.19 -4.09
C THR A 57 -4.30 -2.86 -3.96
N ARG A 58 -3.29 -2.14 -3.45
CA ARG A 58 -1.95 -2.68 -3.28
C ARG A 58 -1.83 -3.67 -2.12
N CYS A 59 -2.48 -3.38 -0.99
CA CYS A 59 -2.21 -4.06 0.28
C CYS A 59 -3.32 -4.98 0.77
N HIS A 60 -4.55 -4.73 0.34
CA HIS A 60 -5.72 -5.57 0.63
C HIS A 60 -6.13 -6.43 -0.58
N GLY A 61 -5.52 -6.19 -1.75
CA GLY A 61 -5.74 -6.95 -2.97
C GLY A 61 -5.56 -8.45 -2.77
N ASN A 62 -6.69 -9.15 -2.67
CA ASN A 62 -6.82 -10.58 -2.90
C ASN A 62 -5.96 -10.98 -4.10
N GLY A 63 -5.15 -12.04 -3.97
CA GLY A 63 -4.25 -12.52 -5.02
C GLY A 63 -4.95 -12.95 -6.32
N ASN A 64 -5.40 -11.99 -7.12
CA ASN A 64 -6.09 -12.18 -8.39
C ASN A 64 -5.95 -10.94 -9.30
N THR A 65 -4.72 -10.56 -9.61
CA THR A 65 -4.40 -9.85 -10.88
C THR A 65 -3.08 -10.33 -11.47
N HIS A 66 -2.80 -11.64 -11.38
CA HIS A 66 -2.44 -12.30 -12.63
C HIS A 66 -3.76 -12.58 -13.35
N THR A 67 -4.20 -11.63 -14.19
CA THR A 67 -4.66 -12.09 -15.49
C THR A 67 -3.52 -12.90 -16.07
N HIS A 68 -3.53 -14.20 -15.81
CA HIS A 68 -2.91 -15.15 -16.68
C HIS A 68 -3.72 -15.10 -17.98
N THR A 69 -3.54 -14.02 -18.74
CA THR A 69 -3.74 -14.03 -20.19
C THR A 69 -2.62 -14.87 -20.79
N GLN A 70 -2.55 -16.13 -20.38
CA GLN A 70 -2.01 -17.20 -21.17
C GLN A 70 -3.03 -18.34 -21.11
N ARG A 71 -4.00 -18.17 -22.02
CA ARG A 71 -4.58 -19.21 -22.88
C ARG A 71 -5.44 -20.27 -22.18
N LEU A 72 -6.75 -20.16 -22.41
CA LEU A 72 -7.54 -21.37 -22.66
C LEU A 72 -7.17 -21.91 -24.06
N ASN A 73 -6.66 -23.16 -24.06
CA ASN A 73 -6.82 -24.26 -25.01
C ASN A 73 -6.35 -24.13 -26.48
N TYR A 74 -5.29 -24.89 -26.82
CA TYR A 74 -5.34 -25.96 -27.82
C TYR A 74 -4.61 -27.18 -27.24
#